data_AF-A0A914KZ84-F1
#
_entry.id   AF-A0A914KZ84-F1
#
_cell.length_a   1.000
_cell.length_b   1.000
_cell.length_c   1.000
_cell.angle_alpha   90.00
_cell.angle_beta   90.00
_cell.angle_gamma   90.00
#
_symmetry.space_group_name_H-M   'P 1'
#
loop_
_entity.id
_entity.type
_entity.pdbx_description
1 polymer ?
#
loop_
_entity_poly.entity_id
_entity_poly.type
_entity_poly.pdbx_seq_one_letter_code
_entity_poly.pdbx_strand_id
1 'polypeptide(L)'
;MEELNAVCGLEWRKFNWSIMSADLRLPLVYAWKIYILAEIYSEYDTFVWMDSAIVLENGASLNSILDGMENSTISEVVFPGSADPPHSVQFATNVRMYNFIPLVSNLIRIEDKWDERMIAAGFNIMHKSEYTRQLLKWALLCAATKQCITPEGSKQGCPEASSIPSCYRYDQSIFALLTINNEYQRYVLNNGETNFKNVGRMAFSKTLKYAEI
;
A
#
# COMPACT_ATOMS: atom_id res chain seq x y z
N MET A 1 26.79 -14.22 -2.73
CA MET A 1 26.96 -14.19 -1.26
C MET A 1 27.89 -13.07 -0.83
N GLU A 2 29.00 -12.81 -1.52
CA GLU A 2 29.94 -11.72 -1.16
C GLU A 2 29.27 -10.33 -1.11
N GLU A 3 28.44 -9.98 -2.09
CA GLU A 3 27.72 -8.68 -2.11
C GLU A 3 26.80 -8.49 -0.89
N LEU A 4 26.10 -9.53 -0.47
CA LEU A 4 25.18 -9.48 0.67
C LEU A 4 25.96 -9.40 2.00
N ASN A 5 27.10 -10.09 2.08
CA ASN A 5 27.97 -10.06 3.25
C ASN A 5 28.64 -8.69 3.46
N ALA A 6 28.67 -7.84 2.43
CA ALA A 6 29.20 -6.48 2.53
C ALA A 6 28.20 -5.47 3.11
N VAL A 7 26.92 -5.85 3.27
CA VAL A 7 25.88 -4.95 3.78
C VAL A 7 25.90 -4.94 5.31
N CYS A 8 26.25 -3.79 5.89
CA CYS A 8 26.19 -3.58 7.33
C CYS A 8 24.74 -3.69 7.85
N GLY A 9 24.54 -4.44 8.94
CA GLY A 9 23.22 -4.57 9.57
C GLY A 9 22.22 -5.41 8.78
N LEU A 10 22.68 -6.21 7.80
CA LEU A 10 21.81 -7.13 7.07
C LEU A 10 21.38 -8.29 7.96
N GLU A 11 20.06 -8.47 8.09
CA GLU A 11 19.45 -9.62 8.75
C GLU A 11 18.63 -10.45 7.74
N TRP A 12 18.86 -11.76 7.73
CA TRP A 12 18.06 -12.69 6.93
C TRP A 12 16.99 -13.36 7.79
N ARG A 13 15.72 -13.08 7.50
CA ARG A 13 14.59 -13.71 8.19
C ARG A 13 13.85 -14.66 7.27
N LYS A 14 13.61 -15.88 7.75
CA LYS A 14 12.76 -16.84 7.06
C LYS A 14 11.31 -16.58 7.45
N PHE A 15 10.49 -16.16 6.50
CA PHE A 15 9.06 -15.97 6.73
C PHE A 15 8.37 -17.29 7.10
N ASN A 16 7.62 -17.29 8.20
CA ASN A 16 6.90 -18.47 8.66
C ASN A 16 5.55 -18.62 7.95
N TRP A 17 5.53 -19.35 6.84
CA TRP A 17 4.31 -19.64 6.07
C TRP A 17 3.21 -20.37 6.85
N SER A 18 3.52 -21.01 7.99
CA SER A 18 2.52 -21.74 8.77
C SER A 18 1.45 -20.84 9.39
N ILE A 19 1.72 -19.54 9.53
CA ILE A 19 0.79 -18.56 10.09
C ILE A 19 -0.36 -18.21 9.14
N MET A 20 -0.24 -18.59 7.86
CA MET A 20 -1.25 -18.36 6.82
C MET A 20 -1.99 -19.65 6.50
N SER A 21 -3.27 -19.56 6.19
CA SER A 21 -4.02 -20.71 5.64
C SER A 21 -3.47 -21.11 4.28
N ALA A 22 -3.56 -22.40 3.93
CA ALA A 22 -2.90 -22.96 2.75
C ALA A 22 -3.33 -22.28 1.43
N ASP A 23 -4.59 -21.86 1.35
CA ASP A 23 -5.19 -21.18 0.21
C ASP A 23 -4.77 -19.71 0.05
N LEU A 24 -4.08 -19.14 1.04
CA LEU A 24 -3.54 -17.78 1.02
C LEU A 24 -2.02 -17.74 0.77
N ARG A 25 -1.35 -18.89 0.72
CA ARG A 25 0.11 -19.00 0.50
C ARG A 25 0.53 -18.83 -0.96
N LEU A 26 -0.37 -18.40 -1.82
CA LEU A 26 -0.09 -18.14 -3.23
C LEU A 26 0.72 -16.83 -3.36
N PRO A 27 1.96 -16.86 -3.89
CA PRO A 27 2.81 -15.67 -3.94
C PRO A 27 2.18 -14.48 -4.69
N LEU A 28 1.43 -14.76 -5.75
CA LEU A 28 0.76 -13.77 -6.61
C LEU A 28 -0.45 -13.07 -5.96
N VAL A 29 -0.89 -13.54 -4.79
CA VAL A 29 -1.96 -12.89 -4.02
C VAL A 29 -1.39 -11.83 -3.07
N TYR A 30 -0.07 -11.82 -2.86
CA TYR A 30 0.65 -10.84 -2.03
C TYR A 30 0.17 -10.70 -0.58
N ALA A 31 -0.70 -11.59 -0.08
CA ALA A 31 -1.16 -11.58 1.30
C ALA A 31 0.01 -11.61 2.30
N TRP A 32 1.02 -12.43 2.02
CA TRP A 32 2.21 -12.63 2.85
C TRP A 32 2.98 -11.33 3.15
N LYS A 33 2.96 -10.37 2.22
CA LYS A 33 3.60 -9.05 2.40
C LYS A 33 2.95 -8.28 3.54
N ILE A 34 1.62 -8.31 3.64
CA ILE A 34 0.88 -7.64 4.71
C ILE A 34 1.18 -8.29 6.08
N TYR A 35 1.36 -9.61 6.13
CA TYR A 35 1.79 -10.29 7.36
C TYR A 35 3.17 -9.81 7.80
N ILE A 36 4.13 -9.67 6.88
CA ILE A 36 5.46 -9.15 7.20
C ILE A 36 5.37 -7.70 7.69
N LEU A 37 4.61 -6.84 7.02
CA LEU A 37 4.44 -5.45 7.46
C LEU A 37 3.85 -5.35 8.86
N ALA A 38 2.89 -6.22 9.21
CA ALA A 38 2.30 -6.28 10.54
C ALA A 38 3.29 -6.78 11.61
N GLU A 39 4.16 -7.75 11.27
CA GLU A 39 5.23 -8.24 12.14
C GLU A 39 6.26 -7.13 12.40
N ILE A 40 6.77 -6.50 11.35
CA ILE A 40 7.76 -5.41 11.42
C ILE A 40 7.22 -4.21 12.20
N TYR A 41 5.94 -3.88 12.06
CA TYR A 41 5.29 -2.83 12.86
C TYR A 41 5.37 -3.09 14.38
N SER A 42 5.39 -4.36 14.81
CA SER A 42 5.51 -4.68 16.23
C SER A 42 6.91 -4.45 16.78
N GLU A 43 7.93 -4.41 15.91
CA GLU A 43 9.34 -4.34 16.27
C GLU A 43 9.95 -2.94 16.11
N TYR A 44 9.52 -2.19 15.10
CA TYR A 44 10.16 -0.93 14.72
C TYR A 44 9.18 0.25 14.71
N ASP A 45 9.68 1.43 15.08
CA ASP A 45 8.87 2.65 15.08
C ASP A 45 8.75 3.26 13.69
N THR A 46 9.78 3.17 12.86
CA THR A 46 9.72 3.57 11.44
C THR A 46 10.33 2.48 10.61
N PHE A 47 9.66 2.08 9.54
CA PHE A 47 10.17 1.07 8.62
C PHE A 47 9.84 1.39 7.16
N VAL A 48 10.67 0.84 6.29
CA VAL A 48 10.58 0.99 4.84
C VAL A 48 10.42 -0.39 4.23
N TRP A 49 9.36 -0.57 3.45
CA TRP A 49 9.21 -1.74 2.58
C TRP A 49 9.51 -1.37 1.14
N MET A 50 10.27 -2.22 0.47
CA MET A 50 10.54 -2.11 -0.95
C MET A 50 10.46 -3.49 -1.60
N ASP A 51 9.71 -3.60 -2.69
CA ASP A 51 9.78 -4.75 -3.58
C ASP A 51 11.19 -4.83 -4.19
N SER A 52 11.67 -6.04 -4.46
CA SER A 52 13.04 -6.27 -4.94
C SER A 52 13.37 -5.61 -6.29
N ALA A 53 12.35 -5.19 -7.04
CA ALA A 53 12.50 -4.48 -8.31
C ALA A 53 12.67 -2.95 -8.17
N ILE A 54 12.55 -2.42 -6.95
CA ILE A 54 12.72 -0.99 -6.67
C ILE A 54 14.22 -0.70 -6.47
N VAL A 55 14.72 0.26 -7.24
CA VAL A 55 16.09 0.77 -7.11
C VAL A 55 16.06 2.18 -6.52
N LEU A 56 16.79 2.39 -5.43
CA LEU A 56 17.06 3.72 -4.89
C LEU A 56 18.38 4.23 -5.48
N GLU A 57 18.29 5.21 -6.39
CA GLU A 57 19.50 5.84 -6.94
C GLU A 57 20.21 6.73 -5.90
N ASN A 58 19.46 7.28 -4.95
CA ASN A 58 20.00 8.10 -3.87
C ASN A 58 19.20 7.94 -2.57
N GLY A 59 19.82 7.38 -1.53
CA GLY A 59 19.20 7.19 -0.22
C GLY A 59 18.83 8.49 0.49
N ALA A 60 19.53 9.60 0.24
CA ALA A 60 19.20 10.90 0.82
C ALA A 60 17.84 11.44 0.35
N SER A 61 17.28 10.86 -0.72
CA SER A 61 15.93 11.20 -1.18
C SER A 61 14.82 10.80 -0.18
N LEU A 62 15.13 9.91 0.78
CA LEU A 62 14.21 9.54 1.85
C LEU A 62 14.16 10.55 2.98
N ASN A 63 15.21 11.37 3.17
CA ASN A 63 15.33 12.27 4.31
C ASN A 63 14.15 13.23 4.41
N SER A 64 13.71 13.82 3.30
CA SER A 64 12.55 14.73 3.31
C SER A 64 11.26 14.06 3.76
N ILE A 65 11.10 12.76 3.53
CA ILE A 65 9.95 11.98 4.02
C ILE A 65 10.12 11.70 5.50
N LEU A 66 11.28 11.22 5.91
CA LEU A 66 11.55 10.87 7.30
C LEU A 66 11.47 12.10 8.21
N ASP A 67 12.13 13.20 7.83
CA ASP A 67 12.05 14.50 8.50
C ASP A 67 10.60 15.02 8.50
N GLY A 68 9.87 14.79 7.42
CA GLY A 68 8.48 15.17 7.30
C GLY A 68 7.58 14.44 8.30
N MET A 69 7.78 13.11 8.45
CA MET A 69 7.07 12.27 9.40
C MET A 69 7.41 12.64 10.84
N GLU A 70 8.70 12.81 11.14
CA GLU A 70 9.17 13.21 12.47
C GLU A 70 8.58 14.56 12.90
N ASN A 71 8.56 15.53 11.98
CA ASN A 71 7.96 16.84 12.23
C ASN A 71 6.44 16.87 12.06
N SER A 72 5.78 15.73 11.83
CA SER A 72 4.32 15.61 11.65
C SER A 72 3.76 16.52 10.54
N THR A 73 4.56 16.81 9.52
CA THR A 73 4.16 17.65 8.37
C THR A 73 3.58 16.84 7.22
N ILE A 74 3.80 15.52 7.23
CA ILE A 74 3.20 14.54 6.32
C ILE A 74 2.62 13.37 7.12
N SER A 75 1.79 12.55 6.46
CA SER A 75 1.15 11.39 7.08
C SER A 75 2.16 10.35 7.54
N GLU A 76 1.79 9.59 8.59
CA GLU A 76 2.56 8.51 9.17
C GLU A 76 2.66 7.29 8.24
N VAL A 77 1.89 7.25 7.15
CA VAL A 77 2.02 6.26 6.07
C VAL A 77 2.14 6.99 4.74
N VAL A 78 3.19 6.65 4.00
CA VAL A 78 3.46 7.20 2.67
C VAL A 78 3.70 6.06 1.69
N PHE A 79 3.18 6.21 0.48
CA PHE A 79 3.44 5.32 -0.65
C PHE A 79 4.24 6.08 -1.73
N PRO A 80 5.58 6.14 -1.61
CA PRO A 80 6.46 6.68 -2.63
C PRO A 80 6.24 6.04 -4.01
N GLY A 81 6.37 6.82 -5.08
CA GLY A 81 6.39 6.28 -6.44
C GLY A 81 5.05 6.31 -7.18
N SER A 82 4.26 7.36 -6.98
CA SER A 82 3.02 7.61 -7.72
C SER A 82 3.21 8.03 -9.18
N ALA A 83 4.33 7.70 -9.84
CA ALA A 83 4.46 7.79 -11.30
C ALA A 83 3.84 6.54 -11.95
N ASP A 84 2.50 6.53 -12.00
CA ASP A 84 1.61 5.79 -12.91
C ASP A 84 1.61 4.25 -12.84
N PRO A 85 0.86 3.62 -11.90
CA PRO A 85 -0.05 2.58 -12.34
C PRO A 85 -1.12 3.27 -13.21
N PRO A 86 -1.33 2.89 -14.49
CA PRO A 86 -2.23 3.61 -15.41
C PRO A 86 -3.72 3.43 -15.09
N HIS A 87 -4.02 2.96 -13.88
CA HIS A 87 -5.34 2.55 -13.47
C HIS A 87 -5.71 3.20 -12.15
N SER A 88 -7.00 3.34 -11.97
CA SER A 88 -7.59 3.87 -10.78
C SER A 88 -7.93 2.79 -9.75
N VAL A 89 -8.32 3.23 -8.55
CA VAL A 89 -8.77 2.33 -7.49
C VAL A 89 -9.99 1.54 -7.93
N GLN A 90 -10.98 2.16 -8.59
CA GLN A 90 -12.17 1.42 -9.05
C GLN A 90 -11.83 0.39 -10.11
N PHE A 91 -11.03 0.76 -11.10
CA PHE A 91 -10.70 -0.11 -12.23
C PHE A 91 -9.94 -1.37 -11.79
N ALA A 92 -9.04 -1.20 -10.82
CA ALA A 92 -8.12 -2.23 -10.36
C ALA A 92 -8.52 -2.88 -9.03
N THR A 93 -9.76 -2.71 -8.58
CA THR A 93 -10.30 -3.32 -7.35
C THR A 93 -11.51 -4.20 -7.67
N ASN A 94 -11.47 -5.45 -7.23
CA ASN A 94 -12.58 -6.38 -7.40
C ASN A 94 -13.75 -5.91 -6.53
N VAL A 95 -14.93 -5.76 -7.13
CA VAL A 95 -16.15 -5.25 -6.47
C VAL A 95 -16.53 -6.02 -5.20
N ARG A 96 -16.15 -7.29 -5.08
CA ARG A 96 -16.44 -8.11 -3.90
C ARG A 96 -15.58 -7.75 -2.68
N MET A 97 -14.45 -7.06 -2.86
CA MET A 97 -13.64 -6.55 -1.74
C MET A 97 -14.40 -5.51 -0.91
N TYR A 98 -15.28 -4.72 -1.53
CA TYR A 98 -16.07 -3.70 -0.83
C TYR A 98 -17.04 -4.28 0.21
N ASN A 99 -17.34 -5.59 0.15
CA ASN A 99 -18.11 -6.27 1.20
C ASN A 99 -17.34 -6.41 2.52
N PHE A 100 -16.02 -6.28 2.49
CA PHE A 100 -15.13 -6.41 3.65
C PHE A 100 -14.51 -5.07 4.05
N ILE A 101 -14.10 -4.28 3.05
CA ILE A 101 -13.58 -2.92 3.24
C ILE A 101 -14.54 -1.98 2.50
N PRO A 102 -15.67 -1.60 3.12
CA PRO A 102 -16.61 -0.69 2.49
C PRO A 102 -15.93 0.66 2.31
N LEU A 103 -16.12 1.27 1.14
CA LEU A 103 -15.66 2.62 0.92
C LEU A 103 -16.59 3.58 1.66
N VAL A 104 -16.05 4.38 2.58
CA VAL A 104 -16.85 5.28 3.43
C VAL A 104 -17.02 6.69 2.86
N SER A 105 -16.55 6.92 1.63
CA SER A 105 -16.54 8.23 0.99
C SER A 105 -17.39 8.25 -0.28
N ASN A 106 -18.05 9.38 -0.54
CA ASN A 106 -18.58 9.71 -1.87
C ASN A 106 -17.46 10.07 -2.88
N LEU A 107 -16.19 9.93 -2.50
CA LEU A 107 -15.00 10.29 -3.29
C LEU A 107 -14.71 9.31 -4.43
N ILE A 108 -15.55 8.29 -4.61
CA ILE A 108 -15.50 7.39 -5.74
C ILE A 108 -16.81 7.55 -6.50
N ARG A 109 -16.76 8.38 -7.54
CA ARG A 109 -17.92 8.78 -8.33
C ARG A 109 -18.26 7.66 -9.31
N ILE A 110 -19.52 7.21 -9.29
CA ILE A 110 -20.11 6.46 -10.38
C ILE A 110 -20.59 7.48 -11.42
N GLU A 111 -20.40 7.14 -12.69
CA GLU A 111 -20.88 7.81 -13.89
C GLU A 111 -20.07 8.98 -14.49
N ASP A 112 -19.50 9.98 -13.79
CA ASP A 112 -18.67 11.00 -14.51
C ASP A 112 -17.62 11.78 -13.67
N LYS A 113 -16.44 11.16 -13.47
CA LYS A 113 -15.17 11.68 -12.89
C LYS A 113 -15.19 12.08 -11.41
N TRP A 114 -14.72 11.17 -10.56
CA TRP A 114 -13.54 11.29 -9.68
C TRP A 114 -13.12 9.86 -9.34
N ASP A 115 -12.00 9.42 -9.90
CA ASP A 115 -11.42 8.11 -9.63
C ASP A 115 -10.04 8.35 -9.04
N GLU A 116 -9.86 7.90 -7.79
CA GLU A 116 -8.56 8.02 -7.15
C GLU A 116 -7.56 7.14 -7.87
N ARG A 117 -6.37 7.69 -8.10
CA ARG A 117 -5.30 6.93 -8.74
C ARG A 117 -4.89 5.75 -7.86
N MET A 118 -4.59 4.60 -8.44
CA MET A 118 -4.11 3.49 -7.64
C MET A 118 -2.80 3.89 -6.93
N ILE A 119 -2.65 3.49 -5.66
CA ILE A 119 -1.38 3.64 -4.96
C ILE A 119 -0.47 2.44 -5.25
N ALA A 120 0.83 2.68 -5.32
CA ALA A 120 1.80 1.60 -5.43
C ALA A 120 2.07 1.03 -4.03
N ALA A 121 1.74 -0.25 -3.80
CA ALA A 121 2.11 -0.93 -2.55
C ALA A 121 3.57 -1.41 -2.53
N GLY A 122 4.25 -1.37 -3.68
CA GLY A 122 5.62 -1.89 -3.86
C GLY A 122 6.70 -1.10 -3.13
N PHE A 123 6.41 0.15 -2.75
CA PHE A 123 7.29 0.96 -1.93
C PHE A 123 6.42 1.72 -0.93
N ASN A 124 6.62 1.46 0.36
CA ASN A 124 5.90 2.15 1.43
C ASN A 124 6.84 2.48 2.59
N ILE A 125 6.55 3.59 3.25
CA ILE A 125 7.26 4.07 4.44
C ILE A 125 6.18 4.26 5.49
N MET A 126 6.36 3.65 6.65
CA MET A 126 5.37 3.67 7.73
C MET A 126 6.05 4.03 9.05
N HIS A 127 5.45 4.98 9.76
CA HIS A 127 5.79 5.36 11.12
C HIS A 127 4.71 4.91 12.09
N LYS A 128 5.11 4.51 13.29
CA LYS A 128 4.25 3.91 14.30
C LYS A 128 3.32 4.97 14.87
N SER A 129 2.03 4.72 14.68
CA SER A 129 0.95 5.56 15.17
C SER A 129 -0.31 4.72 15.32
N GLU A 130 -1.32 5.25 15.99
CA GLU A 130 -2.65 4.64 15.99
C GLU A 130 -3.22 4.54 14.57
N TYR A 131 -2.91 5.49 13.69
CA TYR A 131 -3.31 5.45 12.28
C TYR A 131 -2.70 4.24 11.56
N THR A 132 -1.38 4.09 11.63
CA THR A 132 -0.66 2.95 11.02
C THR A 132 -1.13 1.62 11.62
N ARG A 133 -1.41 1.60 12.93
CA ARG A 133 -1.96 0.42 13.63
C ARG A 133 -3.30 0.00 13.04
N GLN A 134 -4.23 0.94 12.87
CA GLN A 134 -5.56 0.64 12.32
C GLN A 134 -5.47 0.20 10.86
N LEU A 135 -4.67 0.90 10.05
CA LEU A 135 -4.44 0.54 8.65
C LEU A 135 -3.90 -0.89 8.53
N LEU A 136 -2.84 -1.25 9.27
CA LEU A 136 -2.27 -2.59 9.23
C LEU A 136 -3.18 -3.65 9.83
N LYS A 137 -3.94 -3.34 10.89
CA LYS A 137 -4.94 -4.25 11.45
C LYS A 137 -5.97 -4.65 10.41
N TRP A 138 -6.59 -3.69 9.71
CA TRP A 138 -7.60 -3.97 8.70
C TRP A 138 -7.00 -4.63 7.46
N ALA A 139 -5.79 -4.22 7.06
CA ALA A 139 -5.07 -4.87 5.98
C ALA A 139 -4.80 -6.35 6.29
N LEU A 140 -4.32 -6.66 7.50
CA LEU A 140 -4.04 -8.01 7.95
C LEU A 140 -5.31 -8.86 8.02
N LEU A 141 -6.42 -8.31 8.52
CA LEU A 141 -7.71 -9.00 8.54
C LEU A 141 -8.18 -9.38 7.12
N CYS A 142 -8.03 -8.47 6.16
CA CYS A 142 -8.34 -8.75 4.77
C CYS A 142 -7.37 -9.77 4.15
N ALA A 143 -6.07 -9.62 4.39
CA ALA A 143 -5.04 -10.55 3.93
C ALA A 143 -5.24 -11.97 4.47
N ALA A 144 -5.78 -12.11 5.68
CA ALA A 144 -6.13 -13.37 6.33
C ALA A 144 -7.47 -13.95 5.86
N THR A 145 -8.22 -13.24 5.02
CA THR A 145 -9.56 -13.64 4.55
C THR A 145 -9.55 -13.80 3.04
N LYS A 146 -9.58 -15.04 2.54
CA LYS A 146 -9.51 -15.34 1.09
C LYS A 146 -10.51 -14.55 0.26
N GLN A 147 -11.75 -14.45 0.73
CA GLN A 147 -12.81 -13.73 0.03
C GLN A 147 -12.59 -12.22 -0.01
N CYS A 148 -11.72 -11.67 0.85
CA CYS A 148 -11.31 -10.27 0.85
C CYS A 148 -10.08 -10.05 -0.03
N ILE A 149 -8.96 -10.73 0.24
CA ILE A 149 -7.69 -10.51 -0.49
C ILE A 149 -7.70 -11.08 -1.89
N THR A 150 -8.42 -12.17 -2.17
CA THR A 150 -8.56 -12.74 -3.52
C THR A 150 -10.00 -13.15 -3.79
N PRO A 151 -10.94 -12.19 -3.87
CA PRO A 151 -12.33 -12.49 -4.11
C PRO A 151 -12.51 -13.27 -5.42
N GLU A 152 -13.61 -14.02 -5.53
CA GLU A 152 -13.95 -14.75 -6.75
C GLU A 152 -13.98 -13.80 -7.97
N GLY A 153 -13.42 -14.25 -9.10
CA GLY A 153 -13.30 -13.45 -10.32
C GLY A 153 -12.07 -12.52 -10.38
N SER A 154 -11.18 -12.57 -9.38
CA SER A 154 -9.92 -11.83 -9.38
C SER A 154 -9.02 -12.17 -10.56
N LYS A 155 -8.50 -11.14 -11.24
CA LYS A 155 -7.59 -11.25 -12.39
C LYS A 155 -6.44 -10.27 -12.22
N GLN A 156 -5.20 -10.76 -12.16
CA GLN A 156 -4.03 -9.89 -11.94
C GLN A 156 -3.75 -8.96 -13.13
N GLY A 157 -3.94 -9.45 -14.35
CA GLY A 157 -3.66 -8.72 -15.58
C GLY A 157 -4.69 -7.63 -15.83
N CYS A 158 -4.21 -6.39 -15.94
CA CYS A 158 -5.02 -5.24 -16.34
C CYS A 158 -4.97 -5.08 -17.86
N PRO A 159 -6.10 -5.22 -18.57
CA PRO A 159 -6.14 -4.85 -19.98
C PRO A 159 -5.97 -3.34 -20.11
N GLU A 160 -5.64 -2.87 -21.33
CA GLU A 160 -5.59 -1.45 -21.62
C GLU A 160 -6.89 -0.75 -21.19
N ALA A 161 -6.75 0.49 -20.70
CA ALA A 161 -7.80 1.25 -20.02
C ALA A 161 -9.11 1.25 -20.83
N SER A 162 -10.02 0.36 -20.44
CA SER A 162 -11.41 0.35 -20.86
C SER A 162 -12.28 0.79 -19.68
N SER A 163 -13.51 1.20 -19.94
CA SER A 163 -14.43 1.73 -18.91
C SER A 163 -14.97 0.67 -17.93
N ILE A 164 -14.50 -0.58 -17.99
CA ILE A 164 -15.05 -1.69 -17.21
C ILE A 164 -13.97 -2.26 -16.26
N PRO A 165 -14.24 -2.38 -14.95
CA PRO A 165 -13.36 -3.04 -13.99
C PRO A 165 -13.00 -4.44 -14.49
N SER A 166 -11.72 -4.66 -14.76
CA SER A 166 -11.29 -5.86 -15.50
C SER A 166 -10.09 -6.55 -14.86
N CYS A 167 -9.48 -5.93 -13.85
CA CYS A 167 -8.37 -6.50 -13.09
C CYS A 167 -8.44 -6.20 -11.60
N TYR A 168 -7.50 -6.78 -10.88
CA TYR A 168 -7.45 -6.74 -9.44
C TYR A 168 -6.01 -6.75 -8.93
N ARG A 169 -5.66 -5.73 -8.14
CA ARG A 169 -4.29 -5.46 -7.68
C ARG A 169 -4.07 -5.77 -6.19
N TYR A 170 -4.84 -6.71 -5.63
CA TYR A 170 -4.59 -7.36 -4.33
C TYR A 170 -4.21 -6.39 -3.19
N ASP A 171 -2.96 -6.41 -2.72
CA ASP A 171 -2.44 -5.57 -1.64
C ASP A 171 -2.52 -4.08 -1.96
N GLN A 172 -2.32 -3.69 -3.23
CA GLN A 172 -2.49 -2.30 -3.68
C GLN A 172 -3.94 -1.83 -3.47
N SER A 173 -4.94 -2.66 -3.80
CA SER A 173 -6.35 -2.34 -3.59
C SER A 173 -6.68 -2.19 -2.11
N ILE A 174 -6.16 -3.07 -1.24
CA ILE A 174 -6.37 -2.99 0.21
C ILE A 174 -5.84 -1.66 0.75
N PHE A 175 -4.56 -1.36 0.49
CA PHE A 175 -3.97 -0.15 1.01
C PHE A 175 -4.65 1.10 0.42
N ALA A 176 -5.06 1.07 -0.86
CA ALA A 176 -5.76 2.19 -1.47
C ALA A 176 -7.08 2.49 -0.74
N LEU A 177 -7.93 1.48 -0.56
CA LEU A 177 -9.22 1.65 0.11
C LEU A 177 -9.05 2.08 1.56
N LEU A 178 -8.12 1.47 2.31
CA LEU A 178 -7.91 1.80 3.71
C LEU A 178 -7.34 3.22 3.88
N THR A 179 -6.40 3.63 3.03
CA THR A 179 -5.88 5.00 3.06
C THR A 179 -6.99 5.99 2.72
N ILE A 180 -7.78 5.79 1.66
CA ILE A 180 -8.89 6.68 1.31
C ILE A 180 -9.90 6.79 2.46
N ASN A 181 -10.29 5.65 3.05
CA ASN A 181 -11.24 5.61 4.15
C ASN A 181 -10.74 6.34 5.39
N ASN A 182 -9.49 6.09 5.80
CA ASN A 182 -8.94 6.71 7.00
C ASN A 182 -8.76 8.23 6.83
N GLU A 183 -8.39 8.67 5.62
CA GLU A 183 -8.21 10.09 5.33
C GLU A 183 -9.54 10.83 5.25
N TYR A 184 -10.57 10.18 4.69
CA TYR A 184 -11.93 10.69 4.77
C TYR A 184 -12.41 10.81 6.23
N GLN A 185 -12.15 9.81 7.07
CA GLN A 185 -12.49 9.87 8.50
C GLN A 185 -11.77 11.02 9.20
N ARG A 186 -10.46 11.20 8.98
CA ARG A 186 -9.68 12.33 9.52
C ARG A 186 -10.27 13.68 9.08
N TYR A 187 -10.59 13.83 7.80
CA TYR A 187 -11.21 15.04 7.27
C TYR A 187 -12.54 15.36 7.96
N VAL A 188 -13.41 14.36 8.13
CA VAL A 188 -14.70 14.54 8.81
C VAL A 188 -14.51 14.88 10.29
N LEU A 189 -13.60 14.19 11.00
CA LEU A 189 -13.32 14.44 12.42
C LEU A 189 -12.68 15.81 12.68
N ASN A 190 -11.93 16.33 11.70
CA ASN A 190 -11.26 17.62 11.78
C ASN A 190 -12.10 18.78 11.18
N ASN A 191 -13.42 18.63 11.08
CA ASN A 191 -14.32 19.67 10.53
C ASN A 191 -13.92 20.19 9.14
N GLY A 192 -13.33 19.34 8.31
CA GLY A 192 -12.91 19.69 6.95
C GLY A 192 -11.50 20.31 6.85
N GLU A 193 -10.74 20.35 7.94
CA GLU A 193 -9.32 20.74 7.91
C GLU A 193 -8.42 19.52 7.64
N THR A 194 -7.57 19.59 6.62
CA THR A 194 -6.54 18.58 6.37
C THR A 194 -5.24 18.99 7.06
N ASN A 195 -4.85 18.25 8.11
CA ASN A 195 -3.58 18.51 8.83
C ASN A 195 -2.33 18.18 8.00
N PHE A 196 -2.49 17.44 6.89
CA PHE A 196 -1.38 16.98 6.07
C PHE A 196 -1.51 17.53 4.65
N LYS A 197 -0.49 18.28 4.19
CA LYS A 197 -0.44 18.86 2.85
C LYS A 197 -0.24 17.81 1.74
N ASN A 198 0.28 16.63 2.09
CA ASN A 198 0.56 15.51 1.19
C ASN A 198 0.11 14.20 1.85
N VAL A 199 -1.16 13.87 1.69
CA VAL A 199 -1.74 12.65 2.21
C VAL A 199 -1.46 11.50 1.25
N GLY A 200 -0.73 10.47 1.71
CA GLY A 200 -0.64 9.16 1.06
C GLY A 200 0.05 9.09 -0.31
N ARG A 201 0.38 10.21 -0.95
CA ARG A 201 1.12 10.27 -2.21
C ARG A 201 2.15 11.40 -2.15
N MET A 202 3.42 11.04 -2.15
CA MET A 202 4.48 11.97 -2.54
C MET A 202 5.05 11.51 -3.88
N ALA A 203 4.92 12.38 -4.88
CA ALA A 203 5.55 12.19 -6.16
C ALA A 203 7.06 12.39 -6.01
N PHE A 204 7.83 11.33 -6.24
CA PHE A 204 9.26 11.47 -6.45
C PHE A 204 9.48 12.02 -7.86
N SER A 205 10.10 13.19 -7.95
CA SER A 205 10.61 13.73 -9.21
C SER A 205 11.72 12.83 -9.76
N LYS A 206 11.39 11.97 -10.73
CA LYS A 206 12.34 11.31 -11.68
C LYS A 206 13.47 10.43 -11.10
N THR A 207 13.37 9.88 -9.89
CA THR A 207 14.48 9.10 -9.27
C THR A 207 14.17 7.62 -9.01
N LEU A 208 13.02 7.12 -9.47
CA LEU A 208 12.64 5.72 -9.35
C LEU A 208 12.54 5.11 -10.74
N LYS A 209 13.48 4.23 -11.08
CA LYS A 209 13.37 3.34 -12.24
C LYS A 209 12.92 1.97 -11.72
N TYR A 210 11.87 1.44 -12.33
CA TYR A 210 11.54 0.02 -12.18
C TYR A 210 12.59 -0.77 -12.96
N ALA A 211 13.20 -1.77 -12.32
CA ALA A 211 13.95 -2.77 -13.07
C ALA A 211 12.97 -3.58 -13.92
N GLU A 212 13.15 -3.56 -15.24
CA GLU A 212 12.50 -4.51 -16.14
C GLU A 212 13.05 -5.91 -15.83
N ILE A 213 12.19 -6.84 -15.43
CA ILE A 213 12.50 -8.28 -15.30
C ILE A 213 11.91 -8.99 -16.50
#